data_AF-A0A075FN69-F1
#
_entry.id   AF-A0A075FN69-F1
#
_cell.length_a   1.000
_cell.length_b   1.000
_cell.length_c   1.000
_cell.angle_alpha   90.00
_cell.angle_beta   90.00
_cell.angle_gamma   90.00
#
_symmetry.space_group_name_H-M   'P 1'
#
loop_
_entity.id
_entity.type
_entity.pdbx_description
1 polymer ?
#
loop_
_entity_poly.entity_id
_entity_poly.type
_entity_poly.pdbx_seq_one_letter_code
_entity_poly.pdbx_strand_id
1 'polypeptide(L)'
;MLVKLAHALKLDEDEPRQVYDAVIENREPGRGRQISDIEMILVYGQVLEAVLIHTDRSDDELTLVAYLRRAFSISDADHRSITRSLDRQLEQTIHRNVLQDFRMRLDDTMDRIGGIFDRLGFQF
;
A
#
# COMPACT_ATOMS: atom_id res chain seq x y z
N MET A 1 -1.58 -9.28 4.62
CA MET A 1 -1.07 -7.93 4.30
C MET A 1 -0.30 -7.24 5.44
N LEU A 2 -0.77 -7.24 6.70
CA LEU A 2 -0.13 -6.50 7.80
C LEU A 2 1.35 -6.84 8.04
N VAL A 3 1.73 -8.12 7.93
CA VAL A 3 3.14 -8.56 8.04
C VAL A 3 4.03 -7.91 6.96
N LYS A 4 3.52 -7.77 5.73
CA LYS A 4 4.26 -7.11 4.64
C LYS A 4 4.45 -5.63 4.91
N LEU A 5 3.42 -4.95 5.45
CA LEU A 5 3.51 -3.55 5.84
C LEU A 5 4.54 -3.36 6.97
N ALA A 6 4.49 -4.20 8.01
CA ALA A 6 5.44 -4.15 9.12
C ALA A 6 6.89 -4.32 8.63
N HIS A 7 7.11 -5.30 7.75
CA HIS A 7 8.41 -5.50 7.11
C HIS A 7 8.84 -4.31 6.25
N ALA A 8 7.93 -3.74 5.44
CA ALA A 8 8.24 -2.58 4.59
C ALA A 8 8.63 -1.35 5.44
N LEU A 9 7.93 -1.12 6.55
CA LEU A 9 8.23 -0.07 7.52
C LEU A 9 9.50 -0.33 8.35
N LYS A 10 10.04 -1.56 8.28
CA LYS A 10 11.17 -2.06 9.08
C LYS A 10 10.87 -1.97 10.57
N LEU A 11 9.67 -2.41 10.96
CA LEU A 11 9.30 -2.51 12.36
C LEU A 11 10.02 -3.69 13.01
N ASP A 12 10.36 -3.54 14.29
CA ASP A 12 10.81 -4.66 15.11
C ASP A 12 9.67 -5.66 15.34
N GLU A 13 9.99 -6.92 15.64
CA GLU A 13 8.98 -7.99 15.76
C GLU A 13 7.88 -7.68 16.79
N ASP A 14 8.22 -6.97 17.85
CA ASP A 14 7.29 -6.62 18.94
C ASP A 14 6.49 -5.34 18.69
N GLU A 15 6.95 -4.45 17.80
CA GLU A 15 6.32 -3.13 17.57
C GLU A 15 4.86 -3.24 17.08
N PRO A 16 4.50 -4.14 16.12
CA PRO A 16 3.11 -4.32 15.71
C PRO A 16 2.20 -4.71 16.87
N ARG A 17 2.69 -5.59 17.76
CA ARG A 17 1.94 -6.02 18.94
C ARG A 17 1.79 -4.87 19.94
N GLN A 18 2.85 -4.11 20.19
CA GLN A 18 2.80 -2.96 21.09
C GLN A 18 1.77 -1.91 20.65
N VAL A 19 1.67 -1.66 19.34
CA VAL A 19 0.67 -0.76 18.76
C VAL A 19 -0.73 -1.33 18.90
N TYR A 20 -0.92 -2.63 18.65
CA TYR A 20 -2.21 -3.29 18.82
C TYR A 20 -2.70 -3.20 20.28
N ASP A 21 -1.83 -3.58 21.23
CA ASP A 21 -2.14 -3.53 22.65
C ASP A 21 -2.47 -2.09 23.08
N ALA A 22 -1.78 -1.10 22.50
CA ALA A 22 -2.05 0.31 22.78
C ALA A 22 -3.47 0.74 22.40
N VAL A 23 -3.93 0.30 21.22
CA VAL A 23 -5.29 0.57 20.74
C VAL A 23 -6.33 -0.10 21.63
N ILE A 24 -6.11 -1.36 22.01
CA ILE A 24 -7.03 -2.11 22.89
C ILE A 24 -7.13 -1.48 24.28
N GLU A 25 -6.01 -1.04 24.83
CA GLU A 25 -5.92 -0.40 26.15
C GLU A 25 -6.27 1.10 26.11
N ASN A 26 -6.61 1.64 24.94
CA ASN A 26 -6.89 3.06 24.70
C ASN A 26 -5.76 3.99 25.22
N ARG A 27 -4.51 3.58 25.00
CA ARG A 27 -3.30 4.35 25.31
C ARG A 27 -2.59 4.79 24.03
N GLU A 28 -1.78 5.84 24.13
CA GLU A 28 -0.93 6.24 23.00
C GLU A 28 0.21 5.23 22.80
N PRO A 29 0.46 4.76 21.55
CA PRO A 29 1.50 3.76 21.25
C PRO A 29 2.94 4.29 21.34
N GLY A 30 3.17 5.53 21.77
CA GLY A 30 4.48 6.17 21.77
C GLY A 30 4.89 6.69 20.40
N ARG A 31 6.12 7.21 20.29
CA ARG A 31 6.67 7.73 19.02
C ARG A 31 7.43 6.63 18.29
N GLY A 32 7.12 6.44 17.01
CA GLY A 32 7.89 5.59 16.11
C GLY A 32 9.08 6.30 15.47
N ARG A 33 9.81 5.55 14.63
CA ARG A 33 10.90 6.06 13.80
C ARG A 33 10.38 7.03 12.74
N GLN A 34 11.09 8.14 12.52
CA GLN A 34 10.82 8.99 11.35
C GLN A 34 11.27 8.30 10.06
N ILE A 35 10.37 8.29 9.08
CA ILE A 35 10.63 7.81 7.73
C ILE A 35 10.74 9.01 6.78
N SER A 36 11.66 8.94 5.81
CA SER A 36 11.82 9.98 4.79
C SER A 36 10.79 9.85 3.67
N ASP A 37 10.61 10.90 2.87
CA ASP A 37 9.69 10.89 1.72
C ASP A 37 10.02 9.76 0.73
N ILE A 38 11.31 9.51 0.50
CA ILE A 38 11.77 8.41 -0.37
C ILE A 38 11.36 7.07 0.23
N GLU A 39 11.52 6.91 1.55
CA GLU A 39 11.12 5.68 2.23
C GLU A 39 9.60 5.48 2.20
N MET A 40 8.81 6.54 2.37
CA MET A 40 7.35 6.48 2.22
C MET A 40 6.93 5.98 0.83
N ILE A 41 7.56 6.49 -0.24
CA ILE A 41 7.32 6.06 -1.62
C ILE A 41 7.65 4.57 -1.79
N LEU A 42 8.78 4.12 -1.24
CA LEU A 42 9.21 2.71 -1.33
C LEU A 42 8.26 1.78 -0.58
N VAL A 43 7.89 2.14 0.66
CA VAL A 43 6.93 1.37 1.46
C VAL A 43 5.59 1.26 0.74
N TYR A 44 5.08 2.38 0.23
CA TYR A 44 3.83 2.39 -0.52
C TYR A 44 3.89 1.48 -1.76
N GLY A 45 4.97 1.57 -2.54
CA GLY A 45 5.17 0.74 -3.74
C GLY A 45 5.21 -0.76 -3.42
N GLN A 46 5.92 -1.16 -2.37
CA GLN A 46 6.01 -2.57 -1.95
C GLN A 46 4.65 -3.13 -1.48
N VAL A 47 3.88 -2.33 -0.74
CA VAL A 47 2.55 -2.74 -0.28
C VAL A 47 1.59 -2.83 -1.47
N LEU A 48 1.65 -1.87 -2.39
CA LEU A 48 0.85 -1.89 -3.62
C LEU A 48 1.18 -3.11 -4.49
N GLU A 49 2.45 -3.41 -4.69
CA GLU A 49 2.90 -4.61 -5.43
C GLU A 49 2.32 -5.89 -4.82
N ALA A 50 2.39 -6.03 -3.49
CA ALA A 50 1.85 -7.20 -2.79
C ALA A 50 0.34 -7.37 -3.04
N VAL A 51 -0.43 -6.28 -3.03
CA VAL A 51 -1.87 -6.31 -3.33
C VAL A 51 -2.15 -6.70 -4.78
N LEU A 52 -1.31 -6.28 -5.72
CA LEU A 52 -1.51 -6.57 -7.15
C LEU A 52 -1.19 -8.03 -7.51
N ILE A 53 -0.24 -8.64 -6.82
CA ILE A 53 0.14 -10.05 -7.04
C ILE A 53 -0.91 -11.00 -6.48
N HIS A 54 -1.53 -10.67 -5.34
CA HIS A 54 -2.55 -11.53 -4.73
C HIS A 54 -3.85 -11.56 -5.55
N THR A 55 -4.35 -12.77 -5.82
CA THR A 55 -5.60 -13.00 -6.57
C THR A 55 -6.86 -12.74 -5.75
N ASP A 56 -6.76 -12.80 -4.42
CA ASP A 56 -7.89 -12.66 -3.49
C ASP A 56 -7.66 -11.46 -2.57
N ARG A 57 -7.86 -10.27 -3.13
CA ARG A 57 -7.69 -9.01 -2.40
C ARG A 57 -9.02 -8.50 -1.85
N SER A 58 -9.08 -8.25 -0.55
CA SER A 58 -10.28 -7.78 0.11
C SER A 58 -10.42 -6.25 0.03
N ASP A 59 -11.63 -5.74 0.27
CA ASP A 59 -11.87 -4.29 0.40
C ASP A 59 -11.06 -3.67 1.55
N ASP A 60 -10.80 -4.42 2.62
CA ASP A 60 -9.97 -3.96 3.75
C ASP A 60 -8.52 -3.74 3.33
N GLU A 61 -7.98 -4.63 2.49
CA GLU A 61 -6.60 -4.49 1.97
C GLU A 61 -6.47 -3.29 1.05
N LEU A 62 -7.47 -3.04 0.21
CA LEU A 62 -7.52 -1.84 -0.64
C LEU A 62 -7.71 -0.56 0.18
N THR A 63 -8.49 -0.63 1.26
CA THR A 63 -8.67 0.48 2.20
C THR A 63 -7.35 0.82 2.88
N LEU A 64 -6.55 -0.18 3.25
CA LEU A 64 -5.21 0.02 3.80
C LEU A 64 -4.27 0.70 2.80
N VAL A 65 -4.31 0.33 1.52
CA VAL A 65 -3.52 1.01 0.47
C VAL A 65 -3.97 2.45 0.28
N ALA A 66 -5.28 2.71 0.24
CA ALA A 66 -5.83 4.05 0.14
C ALA A 66 -5.40 4.92 1.35
N TYR A 67 -5.47 4.36 2.55
CA TYR A 67 -5.04 5.04 3.77
C TYR A 67 -3.54 5.34 3.77
N LEU A 68 -2.68 4.38 3.38
CA LEU A 68 -1.23 4.60 3.28
C LEU A 68 -0.90 5.70 2.27
N ARG A 69 -1.56 5.67 1.10
CA ARG A 69 -1.40 6.70 0.09
C ARG A 69 -1.65 8.10 0.67
N ARG A 70 -2.72 8.24 1.46
CA ARG A 70 -3.07 9.48 2.14
C ARG A 70 -2.08 9.84 3.24
N ALA A 71 -1.75 8.90 4.12
CA ALA A 71 -0.85 9.11 5.26
C ALA A 71 0.55 9.56 4.81
N PHE A 72 1.02 9.04 3.67
CA PHE A 72 2.30 9.40 3.07
C PHE A 72 2.22 10.55 2.08
N SER A 73 1.05 11.19 1.93
CA SER A 73 0.82 12.31 1.00
C SER A 73 1.27 12.01 -0.43
N ILE A 74 1.06 10.77 -0.90
CA ILE A 74 1.45 10.34 -2.24
C ILE A 74 0.53 10.97 -3.28
N SER A 75 1.08 11.90 -4.06
CA SER A 75 0.34 12.60 -5.10
C SER A 75 -0.11 11.67 -6.23
N ASP A 76 -1.05 12.11 -7.06
CA ASP A 76 -1.41 11.41 -8.29
C ASP A 76 -0.21 11.19 -9.23
N ALA A 77 0.72 12.16 -9.27
CA ALA A 77 1.90 12.06 -10.10
C ALA A 77 2.86 10.98 -9.59
N ASP A 78 3.08 10.94 -8.28
CA ASP A 78 3.93 9.93 -7.63
C ASP A 78 3.30 8.55 -7.76
N HIS A 79 2.00 8.43 -7.49
CA HIS A 79 1.26 7.18 -7.66
C HIS A 79 1.39 6.64 -9.09
N ARG A 80 1.19 7.48 -10.12
CA ARG A 80 1.39 7.10 -11.53
C ARG A 80 2.84 6.72 -11.87
N SER A 81 3.83 7.35 -11.22
CA SER A 81 5.23 7.01 -11.41
C SER A 81 5.53 5.62 -10.85
N ILE A 82 5.01 5.33 -9.65
CA ILE A 82 5.16 4.05 -8.96
C ILE A 82 4.49 2.93 -9.76
N THR A 83 3.25 3.10 -10.21
CA THR A 83 2.54 2.08 -11.02
C THR A 83 3.26 1.78 -12.33
N ARG A 84 3.80 2.80 -13.02
CA ARG A 84 4.65 2.58 -14.21
C ARG A 84 5.96 1.88 -13.91
N SER A 85 6.55 2.10 -12.72
CA SER A 85 7.74 1.38 -12.30
C SER A 85 7.42 -0.11 -12.11
N LEU A 86 6.32 -0.41 -11.43
CA LEU A 86 5.85 -1.78 -11.21
C LEU A 86 5.56 -2.51 -12.52
N ASP A 87 4.84 -1.87 -13.45
CA ASP A 87 4.55 -2.43 -14.78
C ASP A 87 5.85 -2.80 -15.52
N ARG A 88 6.84 -1.91 -15.54
CA ARG A 88 8.16 -2.16 -16.18
C ARG A 88 8.95 -3.28 -15.52
N GLN A 89 8.92 -3.39 -14.19
CA GLN A 89 9.60 -4.47 -13.48
C GLN A 89 9.01 -5.84 -13.86
N LEU A 90 7.70 -5.90 -14.08
CA LEU A 90 7.01 -7.13 -14.45
C LEU A 90 7.19 -7.48 -15.93
N GLU A 91 7.23 -6.49 -16.82
CA GLU A 91 7.59 -6.69 -18.23
C GLU A 91 8.95 -7.39 -18.40
N GLN A 92 9.91 -7.07 -17.55
CA GLN A 92 11.26 -7.65 -17.60
C GLN A 92 11.32 -9.07 -17.02
N THR A 93 10.35 -9.44 -16.18
CA THR A 93 10.45 -10.64 -15.34
C THR A 93 9.50 -11.77 -15.78
N ILE A 94 8.43 -11.47 -16.55
CA ILE A 94 7.34 -12.44 -16.78
C ILE A 94 6.85 -12.49 -18.25
N HIS A 95 6.31 -13.66 -18.64
CA HIS A 95 5.62 -13.88 -19.92
C HIS A 95 4.41 -12.94 -20.14
N ARG A 96 4.16 -12.59 -21.41
CA ARG A 96 3.10 -11.65 -21.87
C ARG A 96 1.72 -11.86 -21.25
N ASN A 97 1.28 -13.10 -21.04
CA ASN A 97 -0.07 -13.37 -20.52
C ASN A 97 -0.20 -12.94 -19.05
N VAL A 98 0.84 -13.14 -18.24
CA VAL A 98 0.82 -12.72 -16.82
C VAL A 98 0.91 -11.20 -16.70
N LEU A 99 1.60 -10.55 -17.64
CA LEU A 99 1.64 -9.09 -17.72
C LEU A 99 0.26 -8.50 -17.99
N GLN A 100 -0.51 -9.12 -18.88
CA GLN A 100 -1.87 -8.66 -19.18
C GLN A 100 -2.79 -8.81 -17.97
N ASP A 101 -2.73 -9.94 -17.27
CA ASP A 101 -3.48 -10.16 -16.02
C ASP A 101 -3.09 -9.14 -14.95
N PHE A 102 -1.80 -8.82 -14.84
CA PHE A 102 -1.33 -7.80 -13.91
C PHE A 102 -1.89 -6.42 -14.22
N ARG A 103 -1.86 -5.99 -15.50
CA ARG A 103 -2.42 -4.70 -15.93
C ARG A 103 -3.90 -4.60 -15.64
N MET A 104 -4.66 -5.65 -15.95
CA MET A 104 -6.09 -5.72 -15.65
C MET A 104 -6.35 -5.56 -14.14
N ARG A 105 -5.52 -6.18 -13.30
CA ARG A 105 -5.62 -6.01 -11.85
C ARG A 105 -5.24 -4.61 -11.42
N LEU A 106 -4.22 -4.00 -12.02
CA LEU A 106 -3.79 -2.63 -11.70
C LEU A 106 -4.93 -1.63 -11.96
N ASP A 107 -5.58 -1.74 -13.11
CA ASP A 107 -6.75 -0.92 -13.48
C ASP A 107 -7.91 -1.11 -12.49
N ASP A 108 -8.30 -2.35 -12.19
CA ASP A 108 -9.36 -2.64 -11.20
C ASP A 108 -9.01 -2.11 -9.80
N THR A 109 -7.73 -2.11 -9.42
CA THR A 109 -7.29 -1.55 -8.13
C THR A 109 -7.51 -0.04 -8.10
N MET A 110 -7.15 0.65 -9.18
CA MET A 110 -7.26 2.10 -9.28
C MET A 110 -8.72 2.54 -9.19
N ASP A 111 -9.61 1.85 -9.91
CA ASP A 111 -11.05 2.12 -9.88
C ASP A 111 -11.63 1.90 -8.47
N ARG A 112 -11.29 0.78 -7.83
CA ARG A 112 -11.78 0.46 -6.47
C ARG A 112 -11.23 1.40 -5.40
N ILE A 113 -9.94 1.74 -5.47
CA ILE A 113 -9.34 2.72 -4.57
C ILE A 113 -10.00 4.09 -4.75
N GLY A 114 -10.26 4.51 -5.99
CA GLY A 114 -11.03 5.73 -6.27
C GLY A 114 -12.38 5.73 -5.57
N GLY A 115 -13.16 4.65 -5.73
CA GLY A 115 -14.43 4.49 -5.04
C GLY A 115 -14.33 4.46 -3.51
N ILE A 116 -13.22 3.96 -2.94
CA ILE A 116 -12.97 4.02 -1.49
C ILE A 116 -12.72 5.47 -1.05
N PHE A 117 -11.93 6.24 -1.80
CA PHE A 117 -11.70 7.66 -1.51
C PHE A 117 -13.00 8.47 -1.51
N ASP A 118 -13.88 8.22 -2.49
CA ASP A 118 -15.20 8.85 -2.57
C ASP A 118 -16.08 8.50 -1.35
N ARG A 119 -16.11 7.22 -0.94
CA ARG A 119 -16.88 6.76 0.22
C ARG A 119 -16.36 7.31 1.54
N LEU A 120 -15.05 7.46 1.68
CA LEU A 120 -14.42 7.97 2.90
C LEU A 120 -14.46 9.51 2.99
N GLY A 121 -15.04 10.19 1.99
CA GLY A 121 -15.18 11.65 1.98
C GLY A 121 -13.85 12.39 1.85
N PHE A 122 -12.83 11.73 1.30
CA PHE A 122 -11.51 12.32 1.11
C PHE A 122 -11.51 13.16 -0.17
N GLN A 123 -11.65 14.48 -0.04
CA GLN A 123 -11.39 15.42 -1.13
C GLN A 123 -9.88 15.70 -1.25
N PHE A 124 -9.38 15.75 -2.49
CA PHE A 124 -8.02 16.18 -2.84
C PHE A 124 -7.88 17.70 -2.78
#